data_AF-A0A0B2UMB2-F1
#
_entry.id   AF-A0A0B2UMB2-F1
#
_cell.length_a   1.000
_cell.length_b   1.000
_cell.length_c   1.000
_cell.angle_alpha   90.00
_cell.angle_beta   90.00
_cell.angle_gamma   90.00
#
_symmetry.space_group_name_H-M   'P 1'
#
loop_
_entity.id
_entity.type
_entity.pdbx_description
1 polymer ?
#
loop_
_entity_poly.entity_id
_entity_poly.type
_entity_poly.pdbx_seq_one_letter_code
_entity_poly.pdbx_strand_id
1 'polypeptide(L)'
;MRNSKHAQSKKIEKTNKEPVIKEKHKELNNKDESEKSEGSKGIVLKRKPCPIRDNVFPDANKLEKELLMNGTKTDKIDILTLMVERNPSPENFKGLLAFCENQRNDVHYYVLKNIRDILISKKGVNDFYIKQRIVRSFDVNLRNEYIKKKVLRLVVDLLKKDILFIDLLHLFVNKLGDKKDISDYVVDELSELVPKNEETIIDVLEDFYFKNDLFRSRHTFLRFVARLDFKNKKKAFGLFNLILKEFCQSMPEEHKNILLEDIIVGLGKNIHKEQISNVEIVRKAVHTEKMIFYAGKVLISIKDAHTVEFFKDAIKSHKMRNSKRMVGFMNMVHGAILKTKDVGFCAFLLDFCLMYTSEYIVSALLICSEARKFKMKGFDNMYVLRILALHQNDVVRKFALQLIGGEAIHAFDPFDKTSFTSAEMMCLDL
;
A
#
# COMPACT_ATOMS: atom_id res chain seq x y z
N MET A 1 -30.96 38.36 -26.71
CA MET A 1 -30.44 39.59 -27.33
C MET A 1 -28.94 39.42 -27.63
N ARG A 2 -28.57 39.56 -28.91
CA ARG A 2 -27.26 39.96 -29.52
C ARG A 2 -25.91 39.43 -28.98
N ASN A 3 -25.33 38.50 -29.76
CA ASN A 3 -23.94 38.33 -30.28
C ASN A 3 -22.76 39.15 -29.68
N SER A 4 -21.60 38.52 -29.43
CA SER A 4 -20.53 38.29 -30.45
C SER A 4 -19.23 37.62 -29.93
N LYS A 5 -18.72 36.66 -30.73
CA LYS A 5 -17.33 36.38 -31.19
C LYS A 5 -16.13 36.60 -30.22
N HIS A 6 -15.14 35.73 -30.07
CA HIS A 6 -14.33 35.06 -31.11
C HIS A 6 -13.58 33.84 -30.55
N ALA A 7 -13.48 32.81 -31.38
CA ALA A 7 -12.55 31.69 -31.27
C ALA A 7 -11.16 32.06 -31.84
N GLN A 8 -10.08 31.51 -31.28
CA GLN A 8 -8.83 31.29 -32.01
C GLN A 8 -8.11 30.01 -31.53
N SER A 9 -8.03 29.06 -32.46
CA SER A 9 -7.14 27.91 -32.52
C SER A 9 -5.76 28.30 -33.08
N LYS A 10 -4.68 27.63 -32.66
CA LYS A 10 -3.80 26.78 -33.51
C LYS A 10 -2.34 26.64 -33.00
N LYS A 11 -1.91 25.38 -33.13
CA LYS A 11 -0.62 24.85 -33.65
C LYS A 11 0.70 24.98 -32.87
N ILE A 12 1.23 23.77 -32.69
CA ILE A 12 2.61 23.32 -32.48
C ILE A 12 3.54 23.77 -33.63
N GLU A 13 4.76 24.20 -33.31
CA GLU A 13 5.96 23.88 -34.10
C GLU A 13 7.25 23.92 -33.28
N LYS A 14 8.16 22.98 -33.58
CA LYS A 14 9.44 22.70 -32.93
C LYS A 14 10.50 23.73 -33.35
N THR A 15 11.46 24.06 -32.47
CA THR A 15 12.88 24.18 -32.87
C THR A 15 13.83 24.17 -31.68
N ASN A 16 14.91 23.39 -31.82
CA ASN A 16 16.13 23.38 -31.00
C ASN A 16 16.74 24.78 -30.85
N LYS A 17 17.38 25.04 -29.70
CA LYS A 17 18.69 25.74 -29.64
C LYS A 17 19.30 25.66 -28.23
N GLU A 18 20.59 25.38 -28.25
CA GLU A 18 21.54 25.19 -27.15
C GLU A 18 21.70 26.45 -26.27
N PRO A 19 22.17 26.30 -25.01
CA PRO A 19 22.53 27.46 -24.19
C PRO A 19 23.94 27.98 -24.54
N VAL A 20 23.95 29.27 -24.87
CA VAL A 20 25.08 30.13 -25.19
C VAL A 20 26.09 30.22 -24.03
N ILE A 21 27.36 29.95 -24.37
CA ILE A 21 28.56 30.16 -23.58
C ILE A 21 28.84 31.67 -23.50
N LYS A 22 29.00 32.22 -22.29
CA LYS A 22 29.55 33.57 -22.09
C LYS A 22 31.07 33.49 -21.99
N GLU A 23 31.73 33.85 -23.09
CA GLU A 23 33.15 34.21 -23.12
C GLU A 23 33.39 35.53 -22.39
N LYS A 24 34.47 35.60 -21.60
CA LYS A 24 35.13 36.86 -21.24
C LYS A 24 36.53 36.84 -21.86
N HIS A 25 36.80 37.91 -22.59
CA HIS A 25 37.98 38.14 -23.41
C HIS A 25 39.32 38.09 -22.65
N LYS A 26 40.33 37.63 -23.37
CA LYS A 26 41.77 37.75 -23.14
C LYS A 26 42.23 39.20 -23.30
N GLU A 27 43.25 39.58 -22.54
CA GLU A 27 44.34 40.43 -23.06
C GLU A 27 45.65 39.63 -23.01
N LEU A 28 46.36 39.72 -24.13
CA LEU A 28 47.64 39.08 -24.45
C LEU A 28 48.78 40.04 -24.15
N ASN A 29 49.94 39.51 -23.72
CA ASN A 29 51.23 39.89 -24.28
C ASN A 29 52.30 38.80 -24.01
N ASN A 30 52.62 38.06 -25.08
CA ASN A 30 53.94 37.70 -25.67
C ASN A 30 55.20 38.01 -24.82
N LYS A 31 56.26 37.19 -24.71
CA LYS A 31 57.08 36.33 -25.62
C LYS A 31 58.05 35.54 -24.68
N ASP A 32 58.61 34.35 -24.91
CA ASP A 32 59.37 33.79 -26.04
C ASP A 32 59.43 32.24 -25.98
N GLU A 33 59.86 31.65 -27.09
CA GLU A 33 59.80 30.25 -27.53
C GLU A 33 60.82 29.29 -26.89
N SER A 34 60.46 28.01 -26.76
CA SER A 34 61.21 26.89 -27.40
C SER A 34 60.53 25.51 -27.19
N GLU A 35 60.09 24.98 -28.33
CA GLU A 35 60.14 23.59 -28.84
C GLU A 35 59.73 22.35 -28.00
N LYS A 36 58.60 21.77 -28.44
CA LYS A 36 58.30 20.35 -28.76
C LYS A 36 58.79 19.22 -27.84
N SER A 37 57.83 18.56 -27.19
CA SER A 37 57.54 17.15 -27.51
C SER A 37 56.11 16.77 -27.10
N GLU A 38 55.44 16.06 -28.00
CA GLU A 38 54.07 15.58 -27.89
C GLU A 38 53.97 14.51 -26.78
N GLY A 39 53.23 14.82 -25.73
CA GLY A 39 52.79 13.86 -24.73
C GLY A 39 51.28 13.98 -24.57
N SER A 40 50.55 12.91 -24.86
CA SER A 40 49.10 12.78 -24.72
C SER A 40 48.61 13.47 -23.44
N LYS A 41 47.80 14.53 -23.58
CA LYS A 41 47.12 15.19 -22.47
C LYS A 41 46.08 14.22 -21.91
N GLY A 42 46.52 13.33 -21.02
CA GLY A 42 45.65 12.59 -20.13
C GLY A 42 44.77 13.61 -19.40
N ILE A 43 43.46 13.41 -19.46
CA ILE A 43 42.50 14.21 -18.71
C ILE A 43 42.81 13.96 -17.24
N VAL A 44 43.61 14.84 -16.61
CA VAL A 44 43.83 14.84 -15.17
C VAL A 44 42.54 15.32 -14.53
N LEU A 45 41.64 14.38 -14.27
CA LEU A 45 40.51 14.59 -13.36
C LEU A 45 41.11 15.11 -12.04
N LYS A 46 40.89 16.39 -11.73
CA LYS A 46 41.27 17.00 -10.45
C LYS A 46 40.77 16.11 -9.32
N ARG A 47 41.67 15.36 -8.69
CA ARG A 47 41.34 14.47 -7.58
C ARG A 47 40.82 15.35 -6.45
N LYS A 48 39.53 15.19 -6.10
CA LYS A 48 38.97 15.84 -4.92
C LYS A 48 39.84 15.50 -3.70
N PRO A 49 40.19 16.50 -2.86
CA PRO A 49 41.07 16.26 -1.72
C PRO A 49 40.50 15.18 -0.79
N CYS A 50 41.39 14.39 -0.19
CA CYS A 50 40.97 13.41 0.82
C CYS A 50 40.45 14.14 2.06
N PRO A 51 39.33 13.71 2.64
CA PRO A 51 38.64 14.45 3.71
C PRO A 51 39.38 14.44 5.05
N ILE A 52 40.49 13.72 5.19
CA ILE A 52 41.21 13.51 6.46
C ILE A 52 42.48 14.37 6.62
N ARG A 53 42.73 15.37 5.75
CA ARG A 53 44.07 15.99 5.66
C ARG A 53 44.59 16.65 6.96
N ASP A 54 43.72 16.93 7.93
CA ASP A 54 44.08 17.65 9.17
C ASP A 54 43.64 16.94 10.47
N ASN A 55 43.18 15.68 10.44
CA ASN A 55 42.73 14.99 11.65
C ASN A 55 43.91 14.33 12.39
N VAL A 56 44.00 14.58 13.70
CA VAL A 56 44.92 13.86 14.59
C VAL A 56 44.28 12.56 15.04
N PHE A 57 44.95 11.44 14.78
CA PHE A 57 44.55 10.10 15.22
C PHE A 57 45.44 9.64 16.38
N PRO A 58 45.11 9.99 17.63
CA PRO A 58 45.95 9.64 18.78
C PRO A 58 46.05 8.12 18.97
N ASP A 59 44.97 7.40 18.67
CA ASP A 59 44.83 5.96 18.91
C ASP A 59 45.49 5.07 17.83
N ALA A 60 46.01 5.66 16.75
CA ALA A 60 46.58 4.92 15.62
C ALA A 60 48.07 4.59 15.83
N ASN A 61 48.44 3.35 15.52
CA ASN A 61 49.85 2.92 15.51
C ASN A 61 50.63 3.52 14.32
N LYS A 62 51.96 3.35 14.28
CA LYS A 62 52.81 3.97 13.24
C LYS A 62 52.41 3.55 11.81
N LEU A 63 52.07 2.27 11.63
CA LEU A 63 51.68 1.71 10.34
C LEU A 63 50.27 2.14 9.91
N GLU A 64 49.34 2.21 10.85
CA GLU A 64 47.99 2.75 10.64
C GLU A 64 48.05 4.23 10.26
N LYS A 65 48.91 5.02 10.91
CA LYS A 65 49.17 6.44 10.54
C LYS A 65 49.74 6.56 9.14
N GLU A 66 50.71 5.70 8.78
CA GLU A 66 51.30 5.70 7.44
C GLU A 66 50.25 5.38 6.36
N LEU A 67 49.41 4.37 6.58
CA LEU A 67 48.34 4.00 5.65
C LEU A 67 47.21 5.05 5.61
N LEU A 68 46.88 5.72 6.72
CA LEU A 68 45.92 6.83 6.73
C LEU A 68 46.41 8.02 5.88
N MET A 69 47.73 8.26 5.86
CA MET A 69 48.34 9.33 5.06
C MET A 69 48.54 8.93 3.61
N ASN A 70 49.15 7.76 3.36
CA ASN A 70 49.69 7.38 2.06
C ASN A 70 48.96 6.21 1.38
N GLY A 71 48.10 5.48 2.11
CA GLY A 71 47.36 4.33 1.59
C GLY A 71 46.27 4.71 0.56
N THR A 72 45.70 3.68 -0.07
CA THR A 72 44.55 3.85 -0.98
C THR A 72 43.30 4.25 -0.20
N LYS A 73 42.24 4.68 -0.90
CA LYS A 73 40.99 5.06 -0.23
C LYS A 73 40.37 3.91 0.56
N THR A 74 40.46 2.68 0.05
CA THR A 74 39.97 1.48 0.73
C THR A 74 40.78 1.22 2.00
N ASP A 75 42.11 1.28 1.92
CA ASP A 75 42.98 1.08 3.09
C ASP A 75 42.65 2.08 4.20
N LYS A 76 42.45 3.35 3.85
CA LYS A 76 42.06 4.40 4.80
C LYS A 76 40.72 4.11 5.47
N ILE A 77 39.72 3.67 4.70
CA ILE A 77 38.39 3.34 5.23
C ILE A 77 38.45 2.11 6.12
N ASP A 78 39.20 1.08 5.73
CA ASP A 78 39.33 -0.16 6.50
C ASP A 78 40.04 0.07 7.82
N ILE A 79 41.09 0.89 7.84
CA ILE A 79 41.77 1.27 9.09
C ILE A 79 40.84 2.07 9.99
N LEU A 80 40.12 3.07 9.45
CA LEU A 80 39.15 3.82 10.24
C LEU A 80 38.03 2.91 10.78
N THR A 81 37.62 1.92 10.00
CA THR A 81 36.63 0.91 10.42
C THR A 81 37.16 0.11 11.61
N LEU A 82 38.39 -0.40 11.51
CA LEU A 82 39.06 -1.12 12.60
C LEU A 82 39.26 -0.25 13.85
N MET A 83 39.61 1.02 13.67
CA MET A 83 39.78 1.97 14.78
C MET A 83 38.46 2.19 15.52
N VAL A 84 37.36 2.40 14.80
CA VAL A 84 36.02 2.51 15.40
C VAL A 84 35.64 1.21 16.11
N GLU A 85 35.95 0.05 15.52
CA GLU A 85 35.65 -1.24 16.12
C GLU A 85 36.45 -1.50 17.40
N ARG A 86 37.70 -1.03 17.50
CA ARG A 86 38.48 -1.11 18.75
C ARG A 86 38.01 -0.09 19.78
N ASN A 87 37.84 1.17 19.37
CA ASN A 87 37.45 2.28 20.24
C ASN A 87 36.38 3.16 19.55
N PRO A 88 35.08 2.96 19.85
CA PRO A 88 33.97 3.66 19.20
C PRO A 88 33.80 5.09 19.73
N SER A 89 34.80 5.95 19.50
CA SER A 89 34.76 7.37 19.84
C SER A 89 34.09 8.21 18.75
N PRO A 90 33.50 9.38 19.11
CA PRO A 90 32.94 10.30 18.13
C PRO A 90 33.94 10.74 17.05
N GLU A 91 35.21 10.90 17.41
CA GLU A 91 36.29 11.31 16.52
C GLU A 91 36.57 10.24 15.45
N ASN A 92 36.64 8.97 15.88
CA ASN A 92 36.85 7.85 14.97
C ASN A 92 35.67 7.69 13.99
N PHE A 93 34.42 7.84 14.48
CA PHE A 93 33.24 7.85 13.63
C PHE A 93 33.20 9.04 12.66
N LYS A 94 33.57 10.24 13.10
CA LYS A 94 33.65 11.43 12.23
C LYS A 94 34.63 11.20 11.09
N GLY A 95 35.78 10.60 11.37
CA GLY A 95 36.77 10.24 10.34
C GLY A 95 36.20 9.32 9.26
N LEU A 96 35.47 8.28 9.68
CA LEU A 96 34.83 7.33 8.76
C LEU A 96 33.69 7.99 7.96
N LEU A 97 32.81 8.73 8.64
CA LEU A 97 31.67 9.43 8.03
C LEU A 97 32.08 10.52 7.04
N ALA A 98 33.26 11.12 7.19
CA ALA A 98 33.76 12.12 6.25
C ALA A 98 33.93 11.56 4.82
N PHE A 99 34.09 10.24 4.67
CA PHE A 99 34.10 9.60 3.34
C PHE A 99 32.73 9.45 2.70
N CYS A 100 31.63 9.64 3.45
CA CYS A 100 30.29 9.78 2.90
C CYS A 100 30.05 11.17 2.28
N GLU A 101 30.98 12.12 2.42
CA GLU A 101 30.84 13.49 1.92
C GLU A 101 31.69 13.70 0.65
N ASN A 102 31.09 14.26 -0.40
CA ASN A 102 31.78 14.70 -1.63
C ASN A 102 32.61 13.64 -2.40
N GLN A 103 32.58 12.36 -2.03
CA GLN A 103 33.21 11.24 -2.74
C GLN A 103 32.32 10.64 -3.85
N ARG A 104 32.84 9.61 -4.53
CA ARG A 104 32.09 8.81 -5.52
C ARG A 104 31.14 7.84 -4.80
N ASN A 105 30.07 7.43 -5.49
CA ASN A 105 29.00 6.60 -4.93
C ASN A 105 29.46 5.21 -4.46
N ASP A 106 30.47 4.63 -5.12
CA ASP A 106 31.11 3.37 -4.72
C ASP A 106 31.77 3.48 -3.34
N VAL A 107 32.47 4.60 -3.10
CA VAL A 107 33.07 4.91 -1.79
C VAL A 107 31.99 5.09 -0.73
N HIS A 108 30.92 5.85 -1.03
CA HIS A 108 29.80 6.03 -0.09
C HIS A 108 29.18 4.70 0.33
N TYR A 109 28.92 3.83 -0.64
CA TYR A 109 28.37 2.51 -0.36
C TYR A 109 29.32 1.65 0.48
N TYR A 110 30.62 1.67 0.17
CA TYR A 110 31.62 0.91 0.92
C TYR A 110 31.68 1.34 2.39
N VAL A 111 31.68 2.65 2.64
CA VAL A 111 31.66 3.21 4.00
C VAL A 111 30.37 2.84 4.73
N LEU A 112 29.21 2.99 4.09
CA LEU A 112 27.92 2.63 4.71
C LEU A 112 27.82 1.13 5.01
N LYS A 113 28.42 0.28 4.18
CA LYS A 113 28.55 -1.15 4.47
C LYS A 113 29.36 -1.35 5.75
N ASN A 114 30.57 -0.79 5.84
CA ASN A 114 31.40 -0.92 7.04
C ASN A 114 30.72 -0.36 8.30
N ILE A 115 29.99 0.76 8.19
CA ILE A 115 29.17 1.30 9.28
C ILE A 115 28.08 0.30 9.69
N ARG A 116 27.40 -0.34 8.73
CA ARG A 116 26.40 -1.40 9.01
C ARG A 116 27.05 -2.57 9.76
N ASP A 117 28.23 -3.03 9.35
CA ASP A 117 28.99 -4.09 10.03
C ASP A 117 29.31 -3.70 11.49
N ILE A 118 29.85 -2.49 11.71
CA ILE A 118 30.16 -1.95 13.04
C ILE A 118 28.92 -1.86 13.93
N LEU A 119 27.84 -1.29 13.40
CA LEU A 119 26.59 -1.13 14.15
C LEU A 119 26.06 -2.47 14.65
N ILE A 120 26.16 -3.50 13.81
CA ILE A 120 25.77 -4.87 14.16
C ILE A 120 26.70 -5.46 15.21
N SER A 121 28.01 -5.32 15.06
CA SER A 121 28.97 -5.89 16.01
C SER A 121 28.89 -5.23 17.39
N LYS A 122 28.65 -3.92 17.43
CA LYS A 122 28.54 -3.13 18.66
C LYS A 122 27.13 -2.97 19.21
N LYS A 123 26.10 -3.49 18.51
CA LYS A 123 24.67 -3.32 18.84
C LYS A 123 24.24 -1.85 18.95
N GLY A 124 24.77 -0.97 18.10
CA GLY A 124 24.41 0.44 18.01
C GLY A 124 25.53 1.42 18.37
N VAL A 125 25.15 2.69 18.58
CA VAL A 125 26.04 3.80 18.96
C VAL A 125 25.37 4.60 20.08
N ASN A 126 26.10 4.83 21.17
CA ASN A 126 25.60 5.55 22.34
C ASN A 126 25.58 7.08 22.13
N ASP A 127 26.51 7.60 21.35
CA ASP A 127 26.60 9.03 21.07
C ASP A 127 25.46 9.47 20.13
N PHE A 128 24.60 10.37 20.63
CA PHE A 128 23.43 10.87 19.92
C PHE A 128 23.80 11.65 18.65
N TYR A 129 24.85 12.47 18.69
CA TYR A 129 25.29 13.27 17.56
C TYR A 129 25.80 12.37 16.42
N ILE A 130 26.60 11.36 16.75
CA ILE A 130 27.07 10.37 15.78
C ILE A 130 25.92 9.55 15.22
N LYS A 131 25.01 9.09 16.07
CA LYS A 131 23.79 8.40 15.66
C LYS A 131 23.02 9.21 14.60
N GLN A 132 22.78 10.50 14.85
CA GLN A 132 22.11 11.37 13.89
C GLN A 132 22.89 11.53 12.58
N ARG A 133 24.22 11.66 12.64
CA ARG A 133 25.05 11.75 11.42
C ARG A 133 25.02 10.46 10.59
N ILE A 134 24.99 9.30 11.24
CA ILE A 134 24.84 8.00 10.56
C ILE A 134 23.48 7.95 9.85
N VAL A 135 22.38 8.24 10.56
CA VAL A 135 21.03 8.24 10.00
C VAL A 135 20.93 9.20 8.81
N ARG A 136 21.49 10.41 8.95
CA ARG A 136 21.54 11.40 7.86
C ARG A 136 22.34 10.91 6.66
N SER A 137 23.43 10.17 6.90
CA SER A 137 24.24 9.58 5.82
C SER A 137 23.47 8.52 5.05
N PHE A 138 22.68 7.68 5.74
CA PHE A 138 21.77 6.75 5.07
C PHE A 138 20.68 7.49 4.28
N ASP A 139 20.03 8.51 4.85
CA ASP A 139 18.98 9.29 4.17
C ASP A 139 19.48 9.91 2.87
N VAL A 140 20.62 10.63 2.91
CA VAL A 140 21.22 11.26 1.72
C VAL A 140 21.48 10.22 0.62
N ASN A 141 22.03 9.06 0.98
CA ASN A 141 22.37 8.02 0.01
C ASN A 141 21.15 7.20 -0.46
N LEU A 142 20.07 7.17 0.30
CA LEU A 142 18.78 6.62 -0.13
C LEU A 142 18.06 7.50 -1.15
N ARG A 143 18.45 8.78 -1.30
CA ARG A 143 17.98 9.68 -2.37
C ARG A 143 18.82 9.57 -3.65
N ASN A 144 19.97 8.92 -3.58
CA ASN A 144 20.89 8.77 -4.71
C ASN A 144 20.47 7.62 -5.63
N GLU A 145 20.06 7.93 -6.87
CA GLU A 145 19.51 6.95 -7.81
C GLU A 145 20.46 5.79 -8.15
N TYR A 146 21.78 6.00 -8.08
CA TYR A 146 22.77 5.00 -8.50
C TYR A 146 23.02 3.92 -7.45
N ILE A 147 22.92 4.24 -6.17
CA ILE A 147 23.24 3.32 -5.07
C ILE A 147 22.06 3.05 -4.13
N LYS A 148 20.94 3.76 -4.26
CA LYS A 148 19.78 3.66 -3.35
C LYS A 148 19.36 2.22 -3.08
N LYS A 149 19.28 1.36 -4.10
CA LYS A 149 18.86 -0.05 -3.92
C LYS A 149 19.84 -0.86 -3.07
N LYS A 150 21.14 -0.61 -3.22
CA LYS A 150 22.17 -1.27 -2.41
C LYS A 150 22.15 -0.75 -0.97
N VAL A 151 21.98 0.56 -0.80
CA VAL A 151 21.88 1.20 0.53
C VAL A 151 20.61 0.76 1.26
N LEU A 152 19.50 0.61 0.54
CA LEU A 152 18.23 0.13 1.09
C LEU A 152 18.36 -1.28 1.70
N ARG A 153 19.13 -2.17 1.07
CA ARG A 153 19.45 -3.49 1.62
C ARG A 153 20.21 -3.40 2.95
N LEU A 154 21.19 -2.50 3.04
CA LEU A 154 21.92 -2.27 4.30
C LEU A 154 20.99 -1.78 5.42
N VAL A 155 20.03 -0.91 5.10
CA VAL A 155 19.02 -0.44 6.06
C VAL A 155 18.14 -1.58 6.54
N VAL A 156 17.68 -2.43 5.63
CA VAL A 156 16.88 -3.62 5.98
C VAL A 156 17.65 -4.55 6.93
N ASP A 157 18.94 -4.80 6.67
CA ASP A 157 19.77 -5.63 7.55
C ASP A 157 19.84 -5.08 8.99
N LEU A 158 19.88 -3.75 9.14
CA LEU A 158 19.85 -3.07 10.44
C LEU A 158 18.49 -3.18 11.10
N LEU A 159 17.40 -2.97 10.35
CA LEU A 159 16.03 -3.10 10.86
C LEU A 159 15.72 -4.52 11.33
N LYS A 160 16.14 -5.56 10.59
CA LYS A 160 15.94 -6.97 10.97
C LYS A 160 16.64 -7.33 12.28
N LYS A 161 17.70 -6.60 12.64
CA LYS A 161 18.48 -6.77 13.87
C LYS A 161 18.09 -5.79 14.98
N ASP A 162 17.03 -5.01 14.77
CA ASP A 162 16.51 -4.01 15.72
C ASP A 162 17.52 -2.90 16.06
N ILE A 163 18.39 -2.55 15.11
CA ILE A 163 19.42 -1.53 15.30
C ILE A 163 18.97 -0.22 14.66
N LEU A 164 18.92 0.85 15.47
CA LEU A 164 18.41 2.16 15.04
C LEU A 164 17.01 2.07 14.41
N PHE A 165 16.18 1.15 14.93
CA PHE A 165 14.95 0.72 14.29
C PHE A 165 14.02 1.89 13.96
N ILE A 166 13.66 2.70 14.96
CA ILE A 166 12.74 3.84 14.79
C ILE A 166 13.31 4.85 13.78
N ASP A 167 14.57 5.25 13.95
CA ASP A 167 15.20 6.28 13.11
C ASP A 167 15.29 5.87 11.63
N LEU A 168 15.59 4.59 11.38
CA LEU A 168 15.74 4.05 10.03
C LEU A 168 14.41 3.63 9.40
N LEU A 169 13.42 3.23 10.21
CA LEU A 169 12.11 2.78 9.72
C LEU A 169 11.40 3.89 8.95
N HIS A 170 11.44 5.14 9.43
CA HIS A 170 10.88 6.28 8.70
C HIS A 170 11.53 6.44 7.32
N LEU A 171 12.85 6.33 7.23
CA LEU A 171 13.59 6.42 5.96
C LEU A 171 13.22 5.29 5.01
N PHE A 172 13.01 4.09 5.56
CA PHE A 172 12.64 2.89 4.83
C PHE A 172 11.20 2.98 4.27
N VAL A 173 10.22 3.32 5.12
CA VAL A 173 8.80 3.48 4.75
C VAL A 173 8.61 4.58 3.72
N ASN A 174 9.39 5.66 3.79
CA ASN A 174 9.37 6.73 2.79
C ASN A 174 9.67 6.24 1.36
N LYS A 175 10.25 5.05 1.19
CA LYS A 175 10.52 4.43 -0.13
C LYS A 175 9.33 3.65 -0.70
N LEU A 176 8.20 3.56 -0.01
CA LEU A 176 6.96 3.04 -0.60
C LEU A 176 6.47 3.89 -1.81
N GLY A 177 6.78 5.19 -1.83
CA GLY A 177 6.41 6.10 -2.91
C GLY A 177 7.32 6.07 -4.14
N ASP A 178 8.38 5.26 -4.14
CA ASP A 178 9.38 5.22 -5.22
C ASP A 178 8.88 4.43 -6.46
N LYS A 179 9.79 4.14 -7.41
CA LYS A 179 9.51 3.27 -8.55
C LYS A 179 9.10 1.87 -8.08
N LYS A 180 8.32 1.17 -8.92
CA LYS A 180 7.64 -0.09 -8.59
C LYS A 180 8.61 -1.15 -8.05
N ASP A 181 9.80 -1.26 -8.63
CA ASP A 181 10.83 -2.22 -8.22
C ASP A 181 11.35 -1.98 -6.79
N ILE A 182 11.35 -0.74 -6.33
CA ILE A 182 11.74 -0.37 -4.97
C ILE A 182 10.55 -0.51 -4.02
N SER A 183 9.37 -0.03 -4.43
CA SER A 183 8.18 -0.13 -3.60
C SER A 183 7.81 -1.58 -3.30
N ASP A 184 7.91 -2.46 -4.31
CA ASP A 184 7.62 -3.89 -4.16
C ASP A 184 8.62 -4.54 -3.17
N TYR A 185 9.91 -4.21 -3.29
CA TYR A 185 10.93 -4.66 -2.32
C TYR A 185 10.65 -4.16 -0.89
N VAL A 186 10.25 -2.90 -0.72
CA VAL A 186 9.91 -2.34 0.59
C VAL A 186 8.69 -3.05 1.19
N VAL A 187 7.67 -3.35 0.37
CA VAL A 187 6.48 -4.09 0.79
C VAL A 187 6.83 -5.50 1.27
N ASP A 188 7.67 -6.23 0.53
CA ASP A 188 8.07 -7.59 0.89
C ASP A 188 8.80 -7.61 2.23
N GLU A 189 9.78 -6.72 2.41
CA GLU A 189 10.57 -6.64 3.64
C GLU A 189 9.77 -6.09 4.83
N LEU A 190 8.88 -5.10 4.63
CA LEU A 190 7.97 -4.64 5.68
C LEU A 190 7.04 -5.76 6.16
N SER A 191 6.58 -6.63 5.25
CA SER A 191 5.71 -7.76 5.61
C SER A 191 6.39 -8.71 6.60
N GLU A 192 7.72 -8.85 6.55
CA GLU A 192 8.49 -9.64 7.51
C GLU A 192 8.73 -8.91 8.85
N LEU A 193 8.78 -7.57 8.83
CA LEU A 193 9.05 -6.75 10.01
C LEU A 193 7.80 -6.50 10.87
N VAL A 194 6.62 -6.39 10.24
CA VAL A 194 5.33 -6.10 10.89
C VAL A 194 5.04 -7.04 12.08
N PRO A 195 5.17 -8.37 11.99
CA PRO A 195 4.80 -9.27 13.09
C PRO A 195 5.59 -9.08 14.39
N LYS A 196 6.77 -8.44 14.32
CA LYS A 196 7.66 -8.20 15.47
C LYS A 196 7.43 -6.84 16.11
N ASN A 197 7.19 -5.81 15.30
CA ASN A 197 7.16 -4.40 15.73
C ASN A 197 5.87 -3.69 15.25
N GLU A 198 4.74 -4.41 15.29
CA GLU A 198 3.48 -4.02 14.65
C GLU A 198 3.04 -2.60 15.02
N GLU A 199 3.07 -2.26 16.31
CA GLU A 199 2.60 -0.95 16.78
C GLU A 199 3.43 0.20 16.25
N THR A 200 4.75 0.14 16.38
CA THR A 200 5.67 1.16 15.89
C THR A 200 5.58 1.31 14.38
N ILE A 201 5.45 0.18 13.66
CA ILE A 201 5.31 0.20 12.21
C ILE A 201 4.00 0.87 11.80
N ILE A 202 2.89 0.60 12.48
CA ILE A 202 1.61 1.29 12.21
C ILE A 202 1.75 2.80 12.41
N ASP A 203 2.42 3.27 13.46
CA ASP A 203 2.60 4.71 13.72
C ASP A 203 3.40 5.38 12.59
N VAL A 204 4.50 4.75 12.15
CA VAL A 204 5.31 5.27 11.02
C VAL A 204 4.53 5.25 9.71
N LEU A 205 3.71 4.23 9.50
CA LEU A 205 2.85 4.07 8.33
C LEU A 205 1.76 5.15 8.28
N GLU A 206 1.12 5.45 9.41
CA GLU A 206 0.18 6.55 9.56
C GLU A 206 0.83 7.88 9.16
N ASP A 207 1.99 8.16 9.75
CA ASP A 207 2.80 9.34 9.46
C ASP A 207 3.12 9.50 7.97
N PHE A 208 3.50 8.39 7.32
CA PHE A 208 3.77 8.36 5.89
C PHE A 208 2.53 8.73 5.06
N TYR A 209 1.36 8.19 5.39
CA TYR A 209 0.14 8.42 4.63
C TYR A 209 -0.28 9.90 4.64
N PHE A 210 -0.23 10.54 5.81
CA PHE A 210 -0.65 11.94 5.96
C PHE A 210 0.38 12.95 5.46
N LYS A 211 1.69 12.62 5.48
CA LYS A 211 2.74 13.47 4.90
C LYS A 211 2.83 13.41 3.37
N ASN A 212 2.24 12.39 2.73
CA ASN A 212 2.32 12.19 1.28
C ASN A 212 0.96 12.38 0.60
N ASP A 213 0.84 13.38 -0.28
CA ASP A 213 -0.39 13.63 -1.05
C ASP A 213 -0.45 12.90 -2.40
N LEU A 214 0.63 12.25 -2.81
CA LEU A 214 0.69 11.55 -4.09
C LEU A 214 -0.23 10.33 -4.08
N PHE A 215 -1.21 10.31 -5.00
CA PHE A 215 -2.14 9.19 -5.18
C PHE A 215 -1.44 7.83 -5.26
N ARG A 216 -0.38 7.72 -6.07
CA ARG A 216 0.37 6.48 -6.25
C ARG A 216 0.94 5.95 -4.93
N SER A 217 1.50 6.84 -4.11
CA SER A 217 2.07 6.50 -2.80
C SER A 217 0.98 6.04 -1.84
N ARG A 218 -0.12 6.81 -1.76
CA ARG A 218 -1.28 6.47 -0.92
C ARG A 218 -1.92 5.14 -1.31
N HIS A 219 -2.10 4.88 -2.60
CA HIS A 219 -2.65 3.62 -3.08
C HIS A 219 -1.70 2.44 -2.78
N THR A 220 -0.40 2.59 -3.04
CA THR A 220 0.58 1.53 -2.77
C THR A 220 0.60 1.19 -1.28
N PHE A 221 0.57 2.21 -0.43
CA PHE A 221 0.42 2.09 1.01
C PHE A 221 -0.87 1.36 1.41
N LEU A 222 -2.04 1.86 1.00
CA LEU A 222 -3.32 1.29 1.43
C LEU A 222 -3.46 -0.15 0.98
N ARG A 223 -3.06 -0.45 -0.25
CA ARG A 223 -3.04 -1.80 -0.80
C ARG A 223 -2.14 -2.75 -0.01
N PHE A 224 -1.01 -2.25 0.48
CA PHE A 224 -0.12 -3.02 1.36
C PHE A 224 -0.76 -3.26 2.73
N VAL A 225 -1.15 -2.19 3.42
CA VAL A 225 -1.73 -2.26 4.77
C VAL A 225 -3.00 -3.11 4.79
N ALA A 226 -3.88 -2.99 3.79
CA ALA A 226 -5.11 -3.79 3.69
C ALA A 226 -4.86 -5.29 3.44
N ARG A 227 -3.64 -5.69 3.05
CA ARG A 227 -3.26 -7.08 2.85
C ARG A 227 -2.60 -7.71 4.07
N LEU A 228 -2.11 -6.92 5.01
CA LEU A 228 -1.49 -7.42 6.23
C LEU A 228 -2.54 -8.04 7.17
N ASP A 229 -2.11 -9.11 7.84
CA ASP A 229 -2.86 -9.74 8.92
C ASP A 229 -2.36 -9.21 10.26
N PHE A 230 -2.99 -8.12 10.72
CA PHE A 230 -2.64 -7.48 12.00
C PHE A 230 -3.10 -8.30 13.20
N LYS A 231 -2.23 -8.46 14.21
CA LYS A 231 -2.62 -9.02 15.51
C LYS A 231 -3.40 -8.00 16.32
N ASN A 232 -2.97 -6.74 16.31
CA ASN A 232 -3.64 -5.62 16.95
C ASN A 232 -4.68 -5.02 16.01
N LYS A 233 -5.80 -5.75 15.85
CA LYS A 233 -6.94 -5.31 15.03
C LYS A 233 -7.49 -3.95 15.43
N LYS A 234 -7.42 -3.58 16.71
CA LYS A 234 -7.88 -2.28 17.21
C LYS A 234 -7.07 -1.15 16.60
N LYS A 235 -5.73 -1.22 16.68
CA LYS A 235 -4.85 -0.18 16.12
C LYS A 235 -4.96 -0.09 14.60
N ALA A 236 -5.01 -1.24 13.92
CA ALA A 236 -5.23 -1.29 12.48
C ALA A 236 -6.57 -0.68 12.06
N PHE A 237 -7.67 -0.98 12.78
CA PHE A 237 -8.97 -0.37 12.55
C PHE A 237 -8.92 1.15 12.76
N GLY A 238 -8.27 1.60 13.84
CA GLY A 238 -8.07 3.02 14.13
C GLY A 238 -7.39 3.77 12.99
N LEU A 239 -6.33 3.21 12.41
CA LEU A 239 -5.64 3.76 11.24
C LEU A 239 -6.60 3.95 10.05
N PHE A 240 -7.32 2.90 9.64
CA PHE A 240 -8.24 3.01 8.51
C PHE A 240 -9.41 3.96 8.78
N ASN A 241 -9.91 4.01 10.02
CA ASN A 241 -10.99 4.90 10.41
C ASN A 241 -10.55 6.37 10.41
N LEU A 242 -9.31 6.65 10.84
CA LEU A 242 -8.69 7.96 10.76
C LEU A 242 -8.51 8.41 9.30
N ILE A 243 -8.03 7.51 8.44
CA ILE A 243 -7.91 7.79 7.00
C ILE A 243 -9.28 8.05 6.36
N LEU A 244 -10.31 7.31 6.76
CA LEU A 244 -11.68 7.51 6.28
C LEU A 244 -12.25 8.87 6.74
N LYS A 245 -11.93 9.30 7.96
CA LYS A 245 -12.35 10.60 8.50
C LYS A 245 -11.82 11.76 7.66
N GLU A 246 -10.53 11.71 7.30
CA GLU A 246 -9.84 12.74 6.52
C GLU A 246 -9.95 12.49 4.99
N PHE A 247 -10.87 11.63 4.55
CA PHE A 247 -10.95 11.21 3.17
C PHE A 247 -11.48 12.33 2.25
N CYS A 248 -10.59 12.85 1.40
CA CYS A 248 -10.88 13.95 0.50
C CYS A 248 -11.85 13.55 -0.63
N GLN A 249 -13.06 14.10 -0.62
CA GLN A 249 -14.09 13.78 -1.63
C GLN A 249 -13.92 14.54 -2.95
N SER A 250 -13.06 15.56 -3.03
CA SER A 250 -12.85 16.37 -4.24
C SER A 250 -11.90 15.74 -5.27
N MET A 251 -11.35 14.55 -4.97
CA MET A 251 -10.50 13.80 -5.90
C MET A 251 -11.29 13.26 -7.11
N PRO A 252 -10.61 12.97 -8.24
CA PRO A 252 -11.22 12.27 -9.38
C PRO A 252 -11.89 10.96 -8.95
N GLU A 253 -13.05 10.66 -9.52
CA GLU A 253 -13.90 9.55 -9.09
C GLU A 253 -13.19 8.18 -9.16
N GLU A 254 -12.39 7.95 -10.20
CA GLU A 254 -11.62 6.71 -10.36
C GLU A 254 -10.61 6.53 -9.21
N HIS A 255 -9.84 7.57 -8.90
CA HIS A 255 -8.87 7.55 -7.80
C HIS A 255 -9.57 7.38 -6.45
N LYS A 256 -10.69 8.08 -6.27
CA LYS A 256 -11.53 7.98 -5.08
C LYS A 256 -11.98 6.54 -4.86
N ASN A 257 -12.50 5.88 -5.89
CA ASN A 257 -12.99 4.51 -5.78
C ASN A 257 -11.86 3.52 -5.49
N ILE A 258 -10.69 3.68 -6.11
CA ILE A 258 -9.54 2.81 -5.83
C ILE A 258 -9.10 2.89 -4.37
N LEU A 259 -8.90 4.11 -3.84
CA LEU A 259 -8.48 4.28 -2.44
C LEU A 259 -9.58 3.83 -1.47
N LEU A 260 -10.84 4.13 -1.78
CA LEU A 260 -11.96 3.76 -0.94
C LEU A 260 -12.12 2.24 -0.85
N GLU A 261 -11.84 1.49 -1.93
CA GLU A 261 -11.85 0.02 -1.88
C GLU A 261 -10.84 -0.48 -0.85
N ASP A 262 -9.60 0.00 -0.92
CA ASP A 262 -8.55 -0.45 -0.01
C ASP A 262 -8.86 -0.08 1.46
N ILE A 263 -9.42 1.11 1.70
CA ILE A 263 -9.86 1.56 3.05
C ILE A 263 -10.96 0.64 3.58
N ILE A 264 -12.00 0.37 2.79
CA ILE A 264 -13.14 -0.46 3.21
C ILE A 264 -12.73 -1.92 3.43
N VAL A 265 -11.85 -2.45 2.56
CA VAL A 265 -11.26 -3.79 2.76
C VAL A 265 -10.48 -3.82 4.09
N GLY A 266 -9.69 -2.80 4.37
CA GLY A 266 -8.95 -2.63 5.62
C GLY A 266 -9.86 -2.63 6.85
N LEU A 267 -10.89 -1.79 6.85
CA LEU A 267 -11.90 -1.73 7.92
C LEU A 267 -12.61 -3.08 8.11
N GLY A 268 -13.07 -3.69 7.01
CA GLY A 268 -13.84 -4.92 7.06
C GLY A 268 -13.04 -6.18 7.45
N LYS A 269 -11.72 -6.18 7.28
CA LYS A 269 -10.83 -7.23 7.79
C LYS A 269 -10.52 -7.05 9.28
N ASN A 270 -10.38 -5.80 9.72
CA ASN A 270 -9.95 -5.44 11.06
C ASN A 270 -11.11 -5.00 11.96
N ILE A 271 -12.34 -5.45 11.68
CA ILE A 271 -13.54 -5.04 12.42
C ILE A 271 -13.31 -5.11 13.93
N HIS A 272 -13.53 -3.98 14.58
CA HIS A 272 -13.45 -3.81 16.02
C HIS A 272 -14.70 -3.04 16.49
N LYS A 273 -14.99 -3.05 17.80
CA LYS A 273 -16.20 -2.45 18.39
C LYS A 273 -16.22 -0.90 18.37
N GLU A 274 -15.32 -0.26 17.62
CA GLU A 274 -15.20 1.19 17.57
C GLU A 274 -16.20 1.81 16.60
N GLN A 275 -16.56 3.08 16.85
CA GLN A 275 -17.43 3.84 15.97
C GLN A 275 -16.69 4.26 14.71
N ILE A 276 -17.42 4.31 13.59
CA ILE A 276 -16.88 4.74 12.31
C ILE A 276 -17.14 6.21 12.12
N SER A 277 -16.10 6.95 11.73
CA SER A 277 -16.15 8.40 11.65
C SER A 277 -17.03 8.90 10.49
N ASN A 278 -17.04 8.21 9.34
CA ASN A 278 -17.82 8.62 8.18
C ASN A 278 -18.63 7.46 7.58
N VAL A 279 -19.70 7.08 8.29
CA VAL A 279 -20.58 5.96 7.90
C VAL A 279 -21.26 6.21 6.54
N GLU A 280 -21.55 7.46 6.19
CA GLU A 280 -22.21 7.79 4.92
C GLU A 280 -21.38 7.40 3.69
N ILE A 281 -20.05 7.57 3.75
CA ILE A 281 -19.16 7.12 2.68
C ILE A 281 -19.24 5.60 2.53
N VAL A 282 -19.26 4.87 3.65
CA VAL A 282 -19.36 3.40 3.65
C VAL A 282 -20.70 2.95 3.06
N ARG A 283 -21.81 3.63 3.38
CA ARG A 283 -23.14 3.34 2.83
C ARG A 283 -23.22 3.53 1.31
N LYS A 284 -22.37 4.37 0.72
CA LYS A 284 -22.35 4.62 -0.73
C LYS A 284 -21.37 3.72 -1.49
N ALA A 285 -20.60 2.89 -0.79
CA ALA A 285 -19.52 2.10 -1.39
C ALA A 285 -20.02 0.81 -2.06
N VAL A 286 -20.68 0.98 -3.22
CA VAL A 286 -21.27 -0.12 -4.00
C VAL A 286 -20.60 -0.31 -5.37
N HIS A 287 -19.41 0.29 -5.57
CA HIS A 287 -18.78 0.34 -6.89
C HIS A 287 -18.09 -0.97 -7.31
N THR A 288 -17.65 -1.79 -6.34
CA THR A 288 -16.94 -3.06 -6.59
C THR A 288 -17.42 -4.17 -5.66
N GLU A 289 -17.20 -5.44 -6.04
CA GLU A 289 -17.56 -6.60 -5.20
C GLU A 289 -16.88 -6.57 -3.81
N LYS A 290 -15.64 -6.07 -3.74
CA LYS A 290 -14.92 -6.00 -2.47
C LYS A 290 -15.47 -4.91 -1.58
N MET A 291 -15.75 -3.73 -2.14
CA MET A 291 -16.42 -2.65 -1.40
C MET A 291 -17.73 -3.14 -0.83
N ILE A 292 -18.60 -3.74 -1.66
CA ILE A 292 -19.91 -4.24 -1.23
C ILE A 292 -19.78 -5.23 -0.07
N PHE A 293 -18.92 -6.23 -0.24
CA PHE A 293 -18.77 -7.28 0.75
C PHE A 293 -18.23 -6.76 2.09
N TYR A 294 -17.16 -5.96 2.07
CA TYR A 294 -16.55 -5.48 3.30
C TYR A 294 -17.35 -4.32 3.92
N ALA A 295 -17.95 -3.43 3.14
CA ALA A 295 -18.87 -2.41 3.66
C ALA A 295 -20.08 -3.05 4.35
N GLY A 296 -20.66 -4.10 3.76
CA GLY A 296 -21.74 -4.87 4.40
C GLY A 296 -21.33 -5.43 5.77
N LYS A 297 -20.14 -6.05 5.86
CA LYS A 297 -19.61 -6.54 7.15
C LYS A 297 -19.46 -5.41 8.18
N VAL A 298 -18.90 -4.29 7.73
CA VAL A 298 -18.67 -3.11 8.55
C VAL A 298 -20.00 -2.55 9.07
N LEU A 299 -20.99 -2.30 8.21
CA LEU A 299 -22.31 -1.77 8.57
C LEU A 299 -23.07 -2.69 9.53
N ILE A 300 -23.02 -4.01 9.30
CA ILE A 300 -23.60 -5.01 10.22
C ILE A 300 -22.92 -4.92 11.60
N SER A 301 -21.59 -4.83 11.63
CA SER A 301 -20.83 -4.82 12.88
C SER A 301 -21.14 -3.61 13.76
N ILE A 302 -21.35 -2.43 13.15
CA ILE A 302 -21.74 -1.21 13.85
C ILE A 302 -23.26 -1.09 14.08
N LYS A 303 -24.03 -2.10 13.65
CA LYS A 303 -25.51 -2.12 13.72
C LYS A 303 -26.14 -0.89 13.05
N ASP A 304 -25.66 -0.51 11.88
CA ASP A 304 -26.16 0.66 11.17
C ASP A 304 -27.64 0.51 10.78
N ALA A 305 -28.42 1.57 10.99
CA ALA A 305 -29.86 1.55 10.70
C ALA A 305 -30.16 1.40 9.20
N HIS A 306 -29.26 1.88 8.33
CA HIS A 306 -29.46 1.91 6.87
C HIS A 306 -28.82 0.71 6.16
N THR A 307 -28.57 -0.37 6.90
CA THR A 307 -27.94 -1.59 6.36
C THR A 307 -28.80 -2.22 5.25
N VAL A 308 -30.12 -2.15 5.35
CA VAL A 308 -31.04 -2.70 4.35
C VAL A 308 -31.01 -1.89 3.07
N GLU A 309 -31.02 -0.55 3.15
CA GLU A 309 -30.89 0.35 2.00
C GLU A 309 -29.57 0.10 1.27
N PHE A 310 -28.46 -0.04 2.01
CA PHE A 310 -27.18 -0.41 1.44
C PHE A 310 -27.24 -1.72 0.64
N PHE A 311 -27.88 -2.76 1.19
CA PHE A 311 -28.02 -4.02 0.46
C PHE A 311 -28.91 -3.91 -0.77
N LYS A 312 -29.98 -3.11 -0.73
CA LYS A 312 -30.81 -2.81 -1.91
C LYS A 312 -29.96 -2.17 -3.02
N ASP A 313 -29.12 -1.19 -2.68
CA ASP A 313 -28.24 -0.53 -3.64
C ASP A 313 -27.13 -1.46 -4.17
N ALA A 314 -26.57 -2.29 -3.30
CA ALA A 314 -25.59 -3.31 -3.69
C ALA A 314 -26.18 -4.32 -4.69
N ILE A 315 -27.42 -4.78 -4.48
CA ILE A 315 -28.11 -5.70 -5.40
C ILE A 315 -28.40 -5.03 -6.74
N LYS A 316 -28.84 -3.77 -6.75
CA LYS A 316 -29.07 -2.98 -7.99
C LYS A 316 -27.81 -2.74 -8.79
N SER A 317 -26.65 -2.66 -8.13
CA SER A 317 -25.38 -2.40 -8.81
C SER A 317 -24.93 -3.54 -9.75
N HIS A 318 -25.49 -4.75 -9.58
CA HIS A 318 -25.11 -5.99 -10.26
C HIS A 318 -23.63 -6.39 -10.11
N LYS A 319 -22.84 -5.69 -9.29
CA LYS A 319 -21.40 -5.94 -9.12
C LYS A 319 -21.10 -7.29 -8.45
N MET A 320 -22.06 -7.86 -7.73
CA MET A 320 -21.91 -9.14 -7.06
C MET A 320 -22.17 -10.34 -7.97
N ARG A 321 -22.76 -10.18 -9.17
CA ARG A 321 -23.35 -11.27 -9.98
C ARG A 321 -22.46 -12.51 -10.17
N ASN A 322 -21.17 -12.32 -10.38
CA ASN A 322 -20.20 -13.40 -10.59
C ASN A 322 -19.11 -13.42 -9.50
N SER A 323 -19.41 -12.85 -8.32
CA SER A 323 -18.42 -12.70 -7.27
C SER A 323 -18.18 -14.02 -6.54
N LYS A 324 -16.90 -14.32 -6.27
CA LYS A 324 -16.51 -15.41 -5.36
C LYS A 324 -16.99 -15.17 -3.91
N ARG A 325 -17.42 -13.94 -3.59
CA ARG A 325 -17.90 -13.54 -2.26
C ARG A 325 -19.42 -13.64 -2.13
N MET A 326 -20.10 -14.15 -3.16
CA MET A 326 -21.57 -14.17 -3.20
C MET A 326 -22.18 -14.92 -2.01
N VAL A 327 -21.65 -16.10 -1.65
CA VAL A 327 -22.13 -16.89 -0.50
C VAL A 327 -22.17 -16.05 0.78
N GLY A 328 -21.03 -15.44 1.12
CA GLY A 328 -20.93 -14.62 2.33
C GLY A 328 -21.78 -13.35 2.24
N PHE A 329 -21.97 -12.78 1.04
CA PHE A 329 -22.88 -11.67 0.83
C PHE A 329 -24.34 -12.06 1.06
N MET A 330 -24.79 -13.19 0.51
CA MET A 330 -26.15 -13.68 0.71
C MET A 330 -26.42 -14.06 2.17
N ASN A 331 -25.44 -14.60 2.88
CA ASN A 331 -25.55 -14.83 4.32
C ASN A 331 -25.73 -13.53 5.11
N MET A 332 -25.08 -12.44 4.70
CA MET A 332 -25.28 -11.12 5.30
C MET A 332 -26.66 -10.54 4.99
N VAL A 333 -27.13 -10.66 3.75
CA VAL A 333 -28.49 -10.26 3.34
C VAL A 333 -29.54 -11.04 4.13
N HIS A 334 -29.37 -12.35 4.24
CA HIS A 334 -30.24 -13.22 5.02
C HIS A 334 -30.29 -12.79 6.49
N GLY A 335 -29.13 -12.60 7.12
CA GLY A 335 -29.07 -12.12 8.51
C GLY A 335 -29.74 -10.76 8.72
N ALA A 336 -29.63 -9.86 7.74
CA ALA A 336 -30.31 -8.56 7.79
C ALA A 336 -31.83 -8.72 7.72
N ILE A 337 -32.35 -9.56 6.82
CA ILE A 337 -33.78 -9.87 6.69
C ILE A 337 -34.34 -10.46 7.98
N LEU A 338 -33.66 -11.44 8.58
CA LEU A 338 -34.14 -12.04 9.83
C LEU A 338 -34.19 -11.04 10.98
N LYS A 339 -33.26 -10.08 11.01
CA LYS A 339 -33.19 -9.06 12.04
C LYS A 339 -34.27 -7.98 11.87
N THR A 340 -34.51 -7.50 10.65
CA THR A 340 -35.47 -6.42 10.39
C THR A 340 -36.89 -6.92 10.17
N LYS A 341 -37.05 -8.17 9.74
CA LYS A 341 -38.33 -8.77 9.31
C LYS A 341 -39.03 -7.94 8.24
N ASP A 342 -38.25 -7.25 7.39
CA ASP A 342 -38.75 -6.40 6.31
C ASP A 342 -39.22 -7.26 5.12
N VAL A 343 -40.55 -7.46 5.02
CA VAL A 343 -41.18 -8.18 3.90
C VAL A 343 -40.94 -7.48 2.57
N GLY A 344 -40.88 -6.14 2.57
CA GLY A 344 -40.59 -5.35 1.38
C GLY A 344 -39.18 -5.58 0.87
N PHE A 345 -38.22 -5.86 1.76
CA PHE A 345 -36.87 -6.24 1.34
C PHE A 345 -36.81 -7.64 0.72
N CYS A 346 -37.59 -8.60 1.22
CA CYS A 346 -37.70 -9.91 0.56
C CYS A 346 -38.35 -9.82 -0.82
N ALA A 347 -39.42 -9.02 -0.95
CA ALA A 347 -40.05 -8.77 -2.25
C ALA A 347 -39.04 -8.17 -3.24
N PHE A 348 -38.30 -7.15 -2.78
CA PHE A 348 -37.24 -6.53 -3.55
C PHE A 348 -36.15 -7.53 -3.98
N LEU A 349 -35.74 -8.44 -3.08
CA LEU A 349 -34.74 -9.46 -3.36
C LEU A 349 -35.21 -10.39 -4.49
N LEU A 350 -36.47 -10.84 -4.43
CA LEU A 350 -37.08 -11.67 -5.47
C LEU A 350 -37.19 -10.90 -6.79
N ASP A 351 -37.62 -9.64 -6.78
CA ASP A 351 -37.74 -8.84 -8.00
C ASP A 351 -36.41 -8.68 -8.76
N PHE A 352 -35.31 -8.53 -8.03
CA PHE A 352 -33.98 -8.36 -8.64
C PHE A 352 -33.23 -9.67 -8.90
N CYS A 353 -33.71 -10.82 -8.40
CA CYS A 353 -32.99 -12.09 -8.56
C CYS A 353 -32.91 -12.57 -10.01
N LEU A 354 -33.86 -12.19 -10.86
CA LEU A 354 -33.90 -12.56 -12.30
C LEU A 354 -32.67 -12.07 -13.07
N MET A 355 -31.97 -11.06 -12.57
CA MET A 355 -30.75 -10.51 -13.18
C MET A 355 -29.48 -11.28 -12.81
N TYR A 356 -29.59 -12.33 -12.00
CA TYR A 356 -28.48 -13.09 -11.44
C TYR A 356 -28.46 -14.56 -11.92
N THR A 357 -27.50 -15.34 -11.42
CA THR A 357 -27.36 -16.76 -11.77
C THR A 357 -28.38 -17.62 -11.03
N SER A 358 -28.58 -18.87 -11.46
CA SER A 358 -29.54 -19.79 -10.83
C SER A 358 -29.23 -20.03 -9.35
N GLU A 359 -27.95 -20.09 -8.97
CA GLU A 359 -27.52 -20.23 -7.57
C GLU A 359 -28.01 -19.06 -6.71
N TYR A 360 -27.95 -17.83 -7.24
CA TYR A 360 -28.47 -16.65 -6.55
C TYR A 360 -29.99 -16.70 -6.41
N ILE A 361 -30.70 -17.06 -7.49
CA ILE A 361 -32.16 -17.19 -7.48
C ILE A 361 -32.59 -18.22 -6.43
N VAL A 362 -31.96 -19.39 -6.40
CA VAL A 362 -32.22 -20.42 -5.40
C VAL A 362 -31.92 -19.90 -3.99
N SER A 363 -30.82 -19.17 -3.79
CA SER A 363 -30.50 -18.55 -2.50
C SER A 363 -31.57 -17.54 -2.05
N ALA A 364 -32.08 -16.70 -2.95
CA ALA A 364 -33.17 -15.77 -2.66
C ALA A 364 -34.47 -16.49 -2.29
N LEU A 365 -34.82 -17.58 -2.99
CA LEU A 365 -35.97 -18.42 -2.69
C LEU A 365 -35.84 -19.10 -1.32
N LEU A 366 -34.66 -19.62 -0.99
CA LEU A 366 -34.36 -20.21 0.32
C LEU A 366 -34.52 -19.18 1.44
N ILE A 367 -33.96 -17.97 1.28
CA ILE A 367 -34.09 -16.87 2.24
C ILE A 367 -35.57 -16.54 2.49
N CYS A 368 -36.38 -16.49 1.42
CA CYS A 368 -37.80 -16.20 1.53
C CYS A 368 -38.59 -17.35 2.20
N SER A 369 -38.22 -18.61 1.93
CA SER A 369 -38.79 -19.78 2.62
C SER A 369 -38.50 -19.74 4.11
N GLU A 370 -37.28 -19.38 4.50
CA GLU A 370 -36.91 -19.23 5.91
C GLU A 370 -37.60 -18.04 6.57
N ALA A 371 -37.69 -16.90 5.89
CA ALA A 371 -38.45 -15.74 6.37
C ALA A 371 -39.91 -16.09 6.71
N ARG A 372 -40.55 -16.99 5.96
CA ARG A 372 -41.89 -17.50 6.26
C ARG A 372 -41.96 -18.26 7.58
N LYS A 373 -40.92 -19.03 7.95
CA LYS A 373 -40.83 -19.69 9.27
C LYS A 373 -40.89 -18.67 10.42
N PHE A 374 -40.43 -17.44 10.17
CA PHE A 374 -40.50 -16.31 11.11
C PHE A 374 -41.81 -15.51 11.02
N LYS A 375 -42.88 -16.10 10.48
CA LYS A 375 -44.24 -15.54 10.35
C LYS A 375 -44.35 -14.35 9.37
N MET A 376 -43.40 -14.17 8.46
CA MET A 376 -43.54 -13.23 7.34
C MET A 376 -44.51 -13.82 6.30
N LYS A 377 -45.49 -13.03 5.85
CA LYS A 377 -46.56 -13.46 4.92
C LYS A 377 -46.54 -12.63 3.63
N GLY A 378 -47.28 -13.06 2.62
CA GLY A 378 -47.49 -12.31 1.37
C GLY A 378 -46.56 -12.69 0.20
N PHE A 379 -45.78 -13.77 0.34
CA PHE A 379 -44.92 -14.29 -0.73
C PHE A 379 -45.73 -14.91 -1.88
N ASP A 380 -46.84 -15.55 -1.57
CA ASP A 380 -47.78 -16.23 -2.47
C ASP A 380 -48.34 -15.34 -3.60
N ASN A 381 -48.42 -14.02 -3.36
CA ASN A 381 -48.93 -13.06 -4.33
C ASN A 381 -47.83 -12.34 -5.13
N MET A 382 -46.57 -12.73 -5.00
CA MET A 382 -45.47 -12.09 -5.72
C MET A 382 -45.42 -12.56 -7.17
N TYR A 383 -45.65 -11.64 -8.12
CA TYR A 383 -45.67 -11.92 -9.56
C TYR A 383 -44.39 -12.61 -10.05
N VAL A 384 -43.23 -12.24 -9.49
CA VAL A 384 -41.94 -12.82 -9.88
C VAL A 384 -41.84 -14.30 -9.60
N LEU A 385 -42.52 -14.84 -8.57
CA LEU A 385 -42.56 -16.29 -8.36
C LEU A 385 -43.26 -17.02 -9.50
N ARG A 386 -44.27 -16.41 -10.14
CA ARG A 386 -44.94 -16.99 -11.31
C ARG A 386 -44.02 -17.03 -12.53
N ILE A 387 -43.15 -16.04 -12.67
CA ILE A 387 -42.09 -16.05 -13.69
C ILE A 387 -41.07 -17.16 -13.38
N LEU A 388 -40.61 -17.25 -12.13
CA LEU A 388 -39.64 -18.25 -11.70
C LEU A 388 -40.17 -19.69 -11.80
N ALA A 389 -41.48 -19.89 -11.64
CA ALA A 389 -42.14 -21.18 -11.87
C ALA A 389 -42.03 -21.66 -13.33
N LEU A 390 -41.70 -20.77 -14.28
CA LEU A 390 -41.46 -21.09 -15.69
C LEU A 390 -39.97 -21.07 -16.07
N HIS A 391 -39.07 -21.00 -15.07
CA HIS A 391 -37.65 -20.92 -15.30
C HIS A 391 -37.09 -22.20 -15.96
N GLN A 392 -35.97 -22.07 -16.70
CA GLN A 392 -35.37 -23.22 -17.39
C GLN A 392 -34.73 -24.24 -16.44
N ASN A 393 -34.22 -23.77 -15.30
CA ASN A 393 -33.66 -24.63 -14.25
C ASN A 393 -34.77 -25.24 -13.37
N ASP A 394 -34.77 -26.57 -13.25
CA ASP A 394 -35.80 -27.35 -12.55
C ASP A 394 -35.86 -27.05 -11.04
N VAL A 395 -34.71 -26.83 -10.39
CA VAL A 395 -34.64 -26.48 -8.95
C VAL A 395 -35.33 -25.14 -8.71
N VAL A 396 -35.08 -24.15 -9.58
CA VAL A 396 -35.73 -22.83 -9.49
C VAL A 396 -37.25 -22.98 -9.64
N ARG A 397 -37.73 -23.77 -10.62
CA ARG A 397 -39.18 -24.00 -10.80
C ARG A 397 -39.81 -24.65 -9.57
N LYS A 398 -39.23 -25.75 -9.10
CA LYS A 398 -39.72 -26.50 -7.93
C LYS A 398 -39.81 -25.59 -6.72
N PHE A 399 -38.76 -24.83 -6.44
CA PHE A 399 -38.70 -23.97 -5.26
C PHE A 399 -39.65 -22.79 -5.35
N ALA A 400 -39.83 -22.21 -6.54
CA ALA A 400 -40.85 -21.18 -6.75
C ALA A 400 -42.26 -21.72 -6.50
N LEU A 401 -42.59 -22.91 -7.02
CA LEU A 401 -43.87 -23.58 -6.79
C LEU A 401 -44.10 -23.92 -5.31
N GLN A 402 -43.09 -24.44 -4.62
CA GLN A 402 -43.16 -24.71 -3.17
C GLN A 402 -43.43 -23.42 -2.38
N LEU A 403 -42.76 -22.32 -2.73
CA LEU A 403 -42.98 -21.04 -2.07
C LEU A 403 -44.40 -20.51 -2.32
N ILE A 404 -44.93 -20.64 -3.54
CA ILE A 404 -46.33 -20.31 -3.87
C ILE A 404 -47.31 -21.18 -3.08
N GLY A 405 -47.08 -22.50 -3.06
CA GLY A 405 -47.95 -23.50 -2.43
C GLY A 405 -47.95 -23.51 -0.90
N GLY A 406 -47.08 -22.74 -0.25
CA GLY A 406 -47.00 -22.73 1.21
C GLY A 406 -46.03 -23.76 1.79
N GLU A 407 -45.30 -24.49 0.95
CA GLU A 407 -44.44 -25.59 1.36
C GLU A 407 -43.09 -25.11 1.87
N ALA A 408 -42.49 -25.91 2.75
CA ALA A 408 -41.15 -25.64 3.28
C ALA A 408 -40.10 -26.13 2.28
N ILE A 409 -39.05 -25.32 2.09
CA ILE A 409 -37.89 -25.69 1.29
C ILE A 409 -36.78 -26.16 2.23
N HIS A 410 -36.17 -27.30 1.92
CA HIS A 410 -34.99 -27.78 2.65
C HIS A 410 -33.77 -26.92 2.31
N ALA A 411 -33.10 -26.41 3.33
CA ALA A 411 -31.93 -25.56 3.17
C ALA A 411 -30.71 -26.39 2.75
N PHE A 412 -29.97 -25.88 1.77
CA PHE A 412 -28.65 -26.35 1.35
C PHE A 412 -27.83 -25.16 0.84
N ASP A 413 -26.55 -25.35 0.54
CA ASP A 413 -25.73 -24.29 -0.07
C ASP A 413 -25.88 -24.31 -1.61
N PRO A 414 -26.57 -23.33 -2.22
CA PRO A 414 -26.76 -23.32 -3.66
C PRO A 414 -25.49 -22.98 -4.44
N PHE A 415 -24.41 -22.56 -3.77
CA PHE A 415 -23.12 -22.27 -4.40
C PHE A 415 -22.15 -23.46 -4.33
N ASP A 416 -22.50 -24.51 -3.59
CA ASP A 416 -21.79 -25.79 -3.64
C ASP A 416 -22.32 -26.63 -4.81
N LYS A 417 -21.44 -26.94 -5.77
CA LYS A 417 -21.81 -27.71 -6.97
C LYS A 417 -22.39 -29.06 -6.62
N THR A 418 -21.82 -29.77 -5.65
CA THR A 418 -22.31 -31.10 -5.26
C THR A 418 -23.70 -31.04 -4.67
N SER A 419 -23.95 -30.06 -3.80
CA SER A 419 -25.28 -29.82 -3.22
C SER A 419 -26.29 -29.38 -4.29
N PHE A 420 -25.90 -28.48 -5.20
CA PHE A 420 -26.77 -27.99 -6.26
C PHE A 420 -27.17 -29.09 -7.25
N THR A 421 -26.22 -29.90 -7.72
CA THR A 421 -26.52 -31.05 -8.60
C THR A 421 -27.35 -32.11 -7.89
N SER A 422 -27.14 -32.33 -6.60
CA SER A 422 -27.99 -33.24 -5.82
C SER A 422 -29.43 -32.74 -5.76
N ALA A 423 -29.62 -31.42 -5.57
CA ALA A 423 -30.94 -30.81 -5.63
C ALA A 423 -31.56 -30.91 -7.03
N GLU A 424 -30.79 -30.72 -8.10
CA GLU A 424 -31.25 -30.92 -9.49
C GLU A 424 -31.73 -32.35 -9.70
N MET A 425 -30.97 -33.36 -9.26
CA MET A 425 -31.37 -34.76 -9.37
C MET A 425 -32.67 -35.07 -8.61
N MET A 426 -32.90 -34.45 -7.46
CA MET A 426 -34.16 -34.57 -6.71
C MET A 426 -35.34 -33.80 -7.35
N CYS A 427 -35.09 -33.00 -8.39
CA CYS A 427 -36.10 -32.24 -9.11
C CYS A 427 -36.46 -32.86 -10.48
N LEU A 428 -35.71 -33.86 -10.96
CA LEU A 428 -35.95 -34.52 -12.25
C LEU A 428 -37.20 -35.43 -12.26
N ASP A 429 -37.84 -35.66 -11.11
CA ASP A 429 -39.09 -36.42 -10.98
C ASP A 429 -40.36 -35.53 -11.13
N LEU A 430 -40.25 -34.34 -11.73
CA LEU A 430 -41.36 -33.38 -11.93
C LEU A 430 -41.88 -33.32 -13.38
#